data_AF-X1S1K5-F1
#
_entry.id   AF-X1S1K5-F1
#
_cell.length_a   1.000
_cell.length_b   1.000
_cell.length_c   1.000
_cell.angle_alpha   90.00
_cell.angle_beta   90.00
_cell.angle_gamma   90.00
#
_symmetry.space_group_name_H-M   'P 1'
#
loop_
_entity.id
_entity.type
_entity.pdbx_description
1 polymer ?
#
loop_
_entity_poly.entity_id
_entity_poly.type
_entity_poly.pdbx_seq_one_letter_code
_entity_poly.pdbx_strand_id
1 'polypeptide(L)'
;GRQIMEKQFHSLASVADITRLMKVLEKINELLLKDLHATKREIFYSAVQLFGDQKNSDKCIEDVATMLYTTRNSTHIVASAKGSCIGRLRIRDKNDIIDLEGLGSGGWTISPMLDNIEIIESDAEFILVLEKDAAMIRLAEARFWRKYPCIILTAKGAADIATRMFLKRISKELSLPVFSLVDSDPYGHYIHSVYLRGSKRLSYESPFVLIRY
;
A
#
# COMPACT_ATOMS: atom_id res chain seq x y z
N GLY A 1 8.10 -11.32 22.47
CA GLY A 1 9.44 -11.92 22.63
C GLY A 1 10.18 -11.77 21.31
N ARG A 2 11.37 -11.16 21.32
CA ARG A 2 12.24 -11.09 20.14
C ARG A 2 12.83 -12.49 19.91
N GLN A 3 12.30 -13.23 18.94
CA GLN A 3 13.04 -14.37 18.38
C GLN A 3 14.12 -13.80 17.46
N ILE A 4 15.37 -13.90 17.88
CA ILE A 4 16.54 -13.59 17.03
C ILE A 4 16.86 -14.90 16.30
N MET A 5 16.76 -14.89 14.98
CA MET A 5 17.05 -16.05 14.14
C MET A 5 18.48 -15.92 13.61
N GLU A 6 19.41 -16.71 14.14
CA GLU A 6 20.80 -16.72 13.68
C GLU A 6 20.96 -17.63 12.45
N LYS A 7 21.52 -17.11 11.35
CA LYS A 7 21.87 -17.90 10.16
C LYS A 7 23.37 -18.19 10.16
N GLN A 8 23.77 -19.45 10.37
CA GLN A 8 25.18 -19.87 10.42
C GLN A 8 25.78 -20.10 9.02
N PHE A 9 26.98 -19.60 8.73
CA PHE A 9 27.63 -19.65 7.40
C PHE A 9 28.02 -21.06 6.88
N HIS A 10 28.02 -22.09 7.73
CA HIS A 10 28.71 -23.35 7.45
C HIS A 10 27.84 -24.49 6.90
N SER A 11 26.60 -24.23 6.48
CA SER A 11 25.74 -25.25 5.84
C SER A 11 25.30 -24.85 4.43
N LEU A 12 25.24 -25.82 3.51
CA LEU A 12 24.83 -25.60 2.10
C LEU A 12 23.46 -24.93 1.97
N ALA A 13 22.50 -25.30 2.83
CA ALA A 13 21.18 -24.66 2.90
C ALA A 13 21.28 -23.19 3.34
N SER A 14 22.18 -22.88 4.28
CA SER A 14 22.43 -21.51 4.73
C SER A 14 23.13 -20.66 3.65
N VAL A 15 24.04 -21.25 2.85
CA VAL A 15 24.67 -20.54 1.73
C VAL A 15 23.64 -20.07 0.72
N ALA A 16 22.66 -20.90 0.37
CA ALA A 16 21.58 -20.51 -0.54
C ALA A 16 20.71 -19.37 0.05
N ASP A 17 20.35 -19.47 1.33
CA ASP A 17 19.53 -18.46 2.00
C ASP A 17 20.27 -17.12 2.20
N ILE A 18 21.57 -17.16 2.47
CA ILE A 18 22.43 -15.97 2.55
C ILE A 18 22.60 -15.36 1.16
N THR A 19 22.78 -16.17 0.12
CA THR A 19 22.91 -15.66 -1.26
C THR A 19 21.63 -14.94 -1.71
N ARG A 20 20.45 -15.49 -1.37
CA ARG A 20 19.15 -14.84 -1.59
C ARG A 20 19.04 -13.51 -0.84
N LEU A 21 19.46 -13.48 0.43
CA LEU A 21 19.42 -12.28 1.26
C LEU A 21 20.36 -11.18 0.74
N MET A 22 21.59 -11.55 0.36
CA MET A 22 22.55 -10.65 -0.29
C MET A 22 22.01 -10.10 -1.61
N LYS A 23 21.31 -10.93 -2.40
CA LYS A 23 20.70 -10.46 -3.65
C LYS A 23 19.62 -9.41 -3.42
N VAL A 24 18.81 -9.58 -2.38
CA VAL A 24 17.80 -8.58 -1.99
C VAL A 24 18.46 -7.29 -1.51
N LEU A 25 19.50 -7.36 -0.68
CA LEU A 25 20.27 -6.20 -0.24
C LEU A 25 20.93 -5.44 -1.40
N GLU A 26 21.56 -6.16 -2.33
CA GLU A 26 22.14 -5.58 -3.56
C GLU A 26 21.08 -4.78 -4.34
N LYS A 27 19.88 -5.36 -4.52
CA LYS A 27 18.78 -4.67 -5.21
C LYS A 27 18.26 -3.47 -4.43
N ILE A 28 18.10 -3.55 -3.11
CA ILE A 28 17.69 -2.40 -2.29
C ILE A 28 18.72 -1.28 -2.42
N ASN A 29 20.02 -1.59 -2.35
CA ASN A 29 21.08 -0.59 -2.50
C ASN A 29 21.07 0.05 -3.90
N GLU A 30 20.86 -0.74 -4.96
CA GLU A 30 20.73 -0.22 -6.32
C GLU A 30 19.51 0.71 -6.47
N LEU A 31 18.37 0.33 -5.89
CA LEU A 31 17.14 1.13 -5.91
C LEU A 31 17.32 2.45 -5.17
N LEU A 32 17.96 2.43 -4.00
CA LEU A 32 18.27 3.63 -3.21
C LEU A 32 19.21 4.57 -3.97
N LEU A 33 20.30 4.06 -4.55
CA LEU A 33 21.28 4.87 -5.28
C LEU A 33 20.70 5.53 -6.53
N LYS A 34 19.75 4.85 -7.18
CA LYS A 34 19.10 5.34 -8.41
C LYS A 34 17.79 6.11 -8.14
N ASP A 35 17.37 6.21 -6.89
CA ASP A 35 16.05 6.72 -6.48
C ASP A 35 14.89 6.05 -7.23
N LEU A 36 15.02 4.75 -7.47
CA LEU A 36 14.02 3.92 -8.15
C LEU A 36 13.26 3.07 -7.14
N HIS A 37 12.07 2.62 -7.53
CA HIS A 37 11.25 1.74 -6.72
C HIS A 37 10.96 0.45 -7.48
N ALA A 38 10.85 -0.67 -6.77
CA ALA A 38 10.53 -1.96 -7.37
C ALA A 38 9.40 -2.66 -6.62
N THR A 39 8.61 -3.47 -7.33
CA THR A 39 7.59 -4.31 -6.69
C THR A 39 8.20 -5.61 -6.16
N LYS A 40 7.54 -6.26 -5.19
CA LYS A 40 7.93 -7.63 -4.73
C LYS A 40 8.12 -8.62 -5.90
N ARG A 41 7.26 -8.50 -6.92
CA ARG A 41 7.32 -9.37 -8.10
C ARG A 41 8.55 -9.08 -8.95
N GLU A 42 8.92 -7.82 -9.13
CA GLU A 42 10.14 -7.45 -9.85
C GLU A 42 11.40 -7.97 -9.13
N ILE A 43 11.42 -7.93 -7.79
CA ILE A 43 12.50 -8.54 -7.01
C ILE A 43 12.56 -10.05 -7.26
N PHE A 44 11.41 -10.75 -7.24
CA PHE A 44 11.36 -12.18 -7.58
C PHE A 44 11.84 -12.46 -9.00
N TYR A 45 11.38 -11.68 -9.99
CA TYR A 45 11.77 -11.83 -11.40
C TYR A 45 13.24 -11.51 -11.66
N SER A 46 13.87 -10.67 -10.83
CA SER A 46 15.30 -10.35 -10.96
C SER A 46 16.22 -11.57 -10.80
N ALA A 47 15.76 -12.61 -10.09
CA ALA A 47 16.53 -13.84 -9.88
C ALA A 47 15.63 -15.06 -9.63
N VAL A 48 14.73 -15.36 -10.57
CA VAL A 48 13.75 -16.48 -10.45
C VAL A 48 14.43 -17.81 -10.13
N GLN A 49 15.56 -18.11 -10.76
CA GLN A 49 16.31 -19.35 -10.53
C GLN A 49 16.87 -19.45 -9.11
N LEU A 50 17.23 -18.32 -8.50
CA LEU A 50 17.79 -18.26 -7.15
C LEU A 50 16.69 -18.36 -6.08
N PHE A 51 15.57 -17.68 -6.29
CA PHE A 51 14.46 -17.68 -5.33
C PHE A 51 13.59 -18.95 -5.43
N GLY A 52 13.36 -19.46 -6.63
CA GLY A 52 12.50 -20.62 -6.91
C GLY A 52 11.01 -20.32 -6.73
N ASP A 53 10.62 -19.93 -5.50
CA ASP A 53 9.24 -19.56 -5.12
C ASP A 53 9.21 -18.12 -4.57
N GLN A 54 8.13 -17.39 -4.85
CA GLN A 54 7.90 -16.03 -4.36
C GLN A 54 7.88 -15.96 -2.82
N LYS A 55 7.52 -17.05 -2.15
CA LYS A 55 7.62 -17.14 -0.67
C LYS A 55 9.04 -16.91 -0.17
N ASN A 56 10.05 -17.38 -0.90
CA ASN A 56 11.45 -17.24 -0.50
C ASN A 56 11.94 -15.79 -0.67
N SER A 57 11.55 -15.12 -1.76
CA SER A 57 11.87 -13.69 -1.92
C SER A 57 11.16 -12.83 -0.89
N ASP A 58 9.89 -13.12 -0.60
CA ASP A 58 9.10 -12.38 0.40
C ASP A 58 9.71 -12.50 1.79
N LYS A 59 10.12 -13.72 2.19
CA LYS A 59 10.81 -13.96 3.47
C LYS A 59 12.14 -13.21 3.55
N CYS A 60 12.93 -13.19 2.47
CA CYS A 60 14.20 -12.46 2.45
C CYS A 60 13.99 -10.94 2.56
N ILE A 61 12.95 -10.39 1.92
CA ILE A 61 12.60 -8.97 2.04
C ILE A 61 12.22 -8.63 3.49
N GLU A 62 11.43 -9.49 4.16
CA GLU A 62 11.07 -9.32 5.57
C GLU A 62 12.28 -9.43 6.51
N ASP A 63 13.16 -10.41 6.27
CA ASP A 63 14.41 -10.58 7.02
C ASP A 63 15.29 -9.33 6.90
N VAL A 64 15.47 -8.79 5.69
CA VAL A 64 16.29 -7.59 5.46
C VAL A 64 15.70 -6.34 6.12
N ALA A 65 14.39 -6.11 5.99
CA ALA A 65 13.73 -4.99 6.67
C ALA A 65 13.90 -5.09 8.20
N THR A 66 13.78 -6.30 8.74
CA THR A 66 14.00 -6.58 10.17
C THR A 66 15.46 -6.32 10.58
N MET A 67 16.43 -6.78 9.78
CA MET A 67 17.87 -6.59 10.02
C MET A 67 18.28 -5.12 10.01
N LEU A 68 17.71 -4.33 9.10
CA LEU A 68 18.01 -2.91 8.96
C LEU A 68 17.25 -2.03 9.96
N TYR A 69 16.37 -2.60 10.79
CA TYR A 69 15.43 -1.87 11.65
C TYR A 69 14.60 -0.82 10.87
N THR A 70 14.39 -1.05 9.58
CA THR A 70 13.62 -0.15 8.73
C THR A 70 12.23 -0.72 8.45
N THR A 71 11.27 0.16 8.21
CA THR A 71 9.99 -0.29 7.66
C THR A 71 10.17 -0.65 6.19
N ARG A 72 9.34 -1.56 5.68
CA ARG A 72 9.42 -2.01 4.29
C ARG A 72 9.35 -0.86 3.27
N ASN A 73 8.66 0.22 3.62
CA ASN A 73 8.60 1.44 2.81
C ASN A 73 9.96 2.10 2.60
N SER A 74 10.88 2.02 3.55
CA SER A 74 12.22 2.60 3.45
C SER A 74 13.17 1.79 2.58
N THR A 75 12.76 0.60 2.12
CA THR A 75 13.59 -0.25 1.24
C THR A 75 13.36 0.00 -0.25
N HIS A 76 12.52 0.99 -0.61
CA HIS A 76 12.06 1.25 -1.99
C HIS A 76 11.33 0.06 -2.65
N ILE A 77 11.04 -1.01 -1.90
CA ILE A 77 10.26 -2.17 -2.36
C ILE A 77 8.78 -1.95 -2.06
N VAL A 78 8.05 -1.48 -3.06
CA VAL A 78 6.64 -1.14 -2.95
C VAL A 78 5.72 -2.34 -3.18
N ALA A 79 4.54 -2.34 -2.56
CA ALA A 79 3.45 -3.20 -3.00
C ALA A 79 2.84 -2.61 -4.27
N SER A 80 2.39 -3.45 -5.20
CA SER A 80 1.58 -2.97 -6.34
C SER A 80 0.29 -2.37 -5.79
N ALA A 81 0.15 -1.06 -5.95
CA ALA A 81 -1.06 -0.35 -5.60
C ALA A 81 -2.13 -0.64 -6.67
N LYS A 82 -3.32 -1.03 -6.22
CA LYS A 82 -4.47 -1.29 -7.11
C LYS A 82 -5.66 -0.40 -6.79
N GLY A 83 -5.55 0.41 -5.74
CA GLY A 83 -6.62 1.28 -5.33
C GLY A 83 -6.85 2.42 -6.30
N SER A 84 -8.10 2.89 -6.33
CA SER A 84 -8.52 4.06 -7.08
C SER A 84 -9.19 5.05 -6.14
N CYS A 85 -9.04 6.33 -6.43
CA CYS A 85 -9.61 7.43 -5.67
C CYS A 85 -10.30 8.42 -6.61
N ILE A 86 -11.45 8.94 -6.22
CA ILE A 86 -12.23 9.93 -6.97
C ILE A 86 -12.99 10.84 -6.01
N GLY A 87 -13.23 12.10 -6.38
CA GLY A 87 -14.08 13.00 -5.60
C GLY A 87 -13.42 14.34 -5.32
N ARG A 88 -13.84 15.01 -4.24
CA ARG A 88 -13.45 16.38 -3.89
C ARG A 88 -12.03 16.43 -3.29
N LEU A 89 -11.02 16.21 -4.12
CA LEU A 89 -9.61 16.24 -3.72
C LEU A 89 -8.75 16.71 -4.88
N ARG A 90 -7.85 17.67 -4.64
CA ARG A 90 -6.74 17.96 -5.56
C ARG A 90 -5.43 17.57 -4.91
N ILE A 91 -4.64 16.81 -5.66
CA ILE A 91 -3.31 16.37 -5.24
C ILE A 91 -2.26 16.91 -6.20
N ARG A 92 -1.04 17.07 -5.72
CA ARG A 92 0.15 17.22 -6.54
C ARG A 92 0.88 15.89 -6.54
N ASP A 93 1.11 15.32 -7.71
CA ASP A 93 2.01 14.17 -7.87
C ASP A 93 3.27 14.68 -8.60
N LYS A 94 4.37 14.80 -7.84
CA LYS A 94 5.61 15.47 -8.29
C LYS A 94 5.36 16.90 -8.79
N ASN A 95 5.27 17.09 -10.11
CA ASN A 95 5.11 18.39 -10.75
C ASN A 95 3.69 18.62 -11.29
N ASP A 96 2.87 17.57 -11.32
CA ASP A 96 1.54 17.62 -11.94
C ASP A 96 0.46 17.78 -10.89
N ILE A 97 -0.45 18.73 -11.11
CA ILE A 97 -1.64 18.91 -10.29
C ILE A 97 -2.76 18.06 -10.88
N ILE A 98 -3.28 17.14 -10.09
CA ILE A 98 -4.33 16.21 -10.47
C ILE A 98 -5.59 16.57 -9.69
N ASP A 99 -6.64 16.94 -10.41
CA ASP A 99 -7.98 17.14 -9.85
C ASP A 99 -8.79 15.85 -9.95
N LEU A 100 -9.07 15.23 -8.79
CA LEU A 100 -9.79 13.96 -8.73
C LEU A 100 -11.30 14.10 -9.00
N GLU A 101 -11.85 15.31 -9.11
CA GLU A 101 -13.25 15.50 -9.49
C GLU A 101 -13.46 15.25 -10.99
N GLY A 102 -12.44 15.54 -11.80
CA GLY A 102 -12.49 15.62 -13.25
C GLY A 102 -12.14 14.33 -14.02
N LEU A 103 -11.83 13.23 -13.32
CA LEU A 103 -11.20 12.04 -13.93
C LEU A 103 -12.15 11.05 -14.62
N GLY A 104 -13.41 11.43 -14.80
CA GLY A 104 -14.41 10.57 -15.44
C GLY A 104 -14.75 9.33 -14.61
N SER A 105 -14.97 8.18 -15.25
CA SER A 105 -15.46 6.94 -14.60
C SER A 105 -14.36 6.09 -13.95
N GLY A 106 -13.09 6.30 -14.32
CA GLY A 106 -11.98 5.45 -13.86
C GLY A 106 -11.35 5.88 -12.53
N GLY A 107 -11.50 7.15 -12.16
CA GLY A 107 -10.80 7.73 -11.02
C GLY A 107 -9.27 7.77 -11.19
N TRP A 108 -8.59 8.29 -10.18
CA TRP A 108 -7.13 8.30 -10.11
C TRP A 108 -6.63 7.00 -9.49
N THR A 109 -5.70 6.31 -10.14
CA THR A 109 -5.06 5.13 -9.56
C THR A 109 -4.01 5.57 -8.55
N ILE A 110 -4.12 5.05 -7.32
CA ILE A 110 -3.21 5.40 -6.23
C ILE A 110 -1.80 4.93 -6.59
N SER A 111 -0.86 5.86 -6.59
CA SER A 111 0.56 5.54 -6.80
C SER A 111 1.13 4.80 -5.57
N PRO A 112 1.98 3.79 -5.77
CA PRO A 112 2.74 3.19 -4.68
C PRO A 112 3.75 4.17 -4.05
N MET A 113 4.16 5.22 -4.77
CA MET A 113 5.10 6.24 -4.32
C MET A 113 4.37 7.40 -3.62
N LEU A 114 3.84 7.14 -2.42
CA LEU A 114 3.05 8.11 -1.67
C LEU A 114 3.84 9.34 -1.22
N ASP A 115 5.16 9.24 -1.11
CA ASP A 115 6.02 10.35 -0.66
C ASP A 115 6.04 11.50 -1.67
N ASN A 116 5.81 11.22 -2.96
CA ASN A 116 5.74 12.22 -4.03
C ASN A 116 4.37 12.92 -4.13
N ILE A 117 3.40 12.47 -3.34
CA ILE A 117 2.04 12.96 -3.40
C ILE A 117 1.84 13.99 -2.30
N GLU A 118 1.35 15.17 -2.65
CA GLU A 118 0.98 16.23 -1.70
C GLU A 118 -0.51 16.53 -1.83
N ILE A 119 -1.20 16.72 -0.71
CA ILE A 119 -2.60 17.16 -0.71
C ILE A 119 -2.60 18.68 -0.83
N ILE A 120 -3.20 19.21 -1.90
CA ILE A 120 -3.26 20.66 -2.12
C ILE A 120 -4.47 21.24 -1.41
N GLU A 121 -5.65 20.71 -1.73
CA GLU A 121 -6.91 21.18 -1.21
C GLU A 121 -8.00 20.11 -1.31
N SER A 122 -8.96 20.20 -0.39
CA SER A 122 -10.18 19.40 -0.37
C SER A 122 -11.23 20.14 0.43
N ASP A 123 -12.47 20.10 -0.04
CA ASP A 123 -13.66 20.56 0.68
C ASP A 123 -14.62 19.39 0.99
N ALA A 124 -14.10 18.16 0.99
CA ALA A 124 -14.86 16.99 1.37
C ALA A 124 -15.21 17.02 2.86
N GLU A 125 -16.40 16.53 3.21
CA GLU A 125 -16.87 16.38 4.59
C GLU A 125 -16.56 14.99 5.15
N PHE A 126 -16.37 13.99 4.28
CA PHE A 126 -16.06 12.62 4.68
C PHE A 126 -15.36 11.84 3.56
N ILE A 127 -14.76 10.72 3.97
CA ILE A 127 -14.15 9.74 3.06
C ILE A 127 -15.00 8.47 3.05
N LEU A 128 -15.33 7.97 1.87
CA LEU A 128 -16.10 6.75 1.65
C LEU A 128 -15.23 5.66 1.01
N VAL A 129 -14.96 4.60 1.76
CA VAL A 129 -14.19 3.44 1.31
C VAL A 129 -15.12 2.37 0.78
N LEU A 130 -14.95 1.96 -0.47
CA LEU A 130 -15.78 0.95 -1.13
C LEU A 130 -14.99 -0.34 -1.34
N GLU A 131 -15.61 -1.47 -1.05
CA GLU A 131 -15.03 -2.78 -1.35
C GLU A 131 -14.93 -3.04 -2.86
N LYS A 132 -16.02 -2.83 -3.60
CA LYS A 132 -16.14 -3.19 -5.02
C LYS A 132 -15.93 -2.00 -5.95
N ASP A 133 -15.10 -2.21 -6.97
CA ASP A 133 -14.87 -1.24 -8.06
C ASP A 133 -16.18 -0.89 -8.80
N ALA A 134 -17.08 -1.88 -8.95
CA ALA A 134 -18.39 -1.67 -9.57
C ALA A 134 -19.25 -0.63 -8.82
N ALA A 135 -19.16 -0.60 -7.48
CA ALA A 135 -19.87 0.40 -6.68
C ALA A 135 -19.27 1.80 -6.89
N MET A 136 -17.95 1.89 -7.02
CA MET A 136 -17.26 3.15 -7.34
C MET A 136 -17.69 3.70 -8.69
N ILE A 137 -17.74 2.85 -9.73
CA ILE A 137 -18.17 3.24 -11.08
C ILE A 137 -19.60 3.81 -11.05
N ARG A 138 -20.52 3.15 -10.33
CA ARG A 138 -21.91 3.62 -10.18
C ARG A 138 -21.99 4.99 -9.49
N LEU A 139 -21.23 5.20 -8.42
CA LEU A 139 -21.19 6.49 -7.72
C LEU A 139 -20.50 7.58 -8.57
N ALA A 140 -19.56 7.18 -9.42
CA ALA A 140 -18.89 8.07 -10.35
C ALA A 140 -19.82 8.55 -11.48
N GLU A 141 -20.61 7.64 -12.06
CA GLU A 141 -21.66 8.00 -13.03
C GLU A 141 -22.67 8.99 -12.43
N ALA A 142 -23.07 8.77 -11.18
CA ALA A 142 -23.97 9.67 -10.46
C ALA A 142 -23.31 10.97 -9.96
N ARG A 143 -21.97 11.09 -10.08
CA ARG A 143 -21.15 12.17 -9.50
C ARG A 143 -21.54 12.46 -8.05
N PHE A 144 -21.57 11.41 -7.23
CA PHE A 144 -22.08 11.46 -5.86
C PHE A 144 -21.43 12.58 -5.02
N TRP A 145 -20.14 12.83 -5.25
CA TRP A 145 -19.35 13.89 -4.59
C TRP A 145 -19.82 15.32 -4.87
N ARG A 146 -20.70 15.55 -5.85
CA ARG A 146 -21.34 16.86 -6.10
C ARG A 146 -22.57 17.09 -5.25
N LYS A 147 -23.27 16.02 -4.86
CA LYS A 147 -24.45 16.10 -3.99
C LYS A 147 -24.04 16.07 -2.52
N TYR A 148 -23.04 15.26 -2.19
CA TYR A 148 -22.47 15.14 -0.86
C TYR A 148 -20.95 15.32 -1.00
N PRO A 149 -20.35 16.41 -0.49
CA PRO A 149 -18.92 16.65 -0.64
C PRO A 149 -18.10 15.51 0.00
N CYS A 150 -17.54 14.62 -0.81
CA CYS A 150 -16.85 13.44 -0.30
C CYS A 150 -15.68 13.00 -1.20
N ILE A 151 -14.77 12.24 -0.60
CA ILE A 151 -13.71 11.51 -1.28
C ILE A 151 -14.12 10.04 -1.29
N ILE A 152 -14.15 9.41 -2.47
CA ILE A 152 -14.47 8.00 -2.64
C ILE A 152 -13.18 7.25 -2.99
N LEU A 153 -12.90 6.18 -2.26
CA LEU A 153 -11.70 5.37 -2.42
C LEU A 153 -12.07 3.89 -2.47
N THR A 154 -11.46 3.11 -3.36
CA THR A 154 -11.59 1.65 -3.39
C THR A 154 -10.22 1.00 -3.47
N ALA A 155 -10.08 -0.20 -2.89
CA ALA A 155 -8.92 -1.06 -3.12
C ALA A 155 -9.20 -2.25 -4.05
N LYS A 156 -10.40 -2.30 -4.66
CA LYS A 156 -10.87 -3.43 -5.46
C LYS A 156 -10.80 -4.76 -4.68
N GLY A 157 -11.34 -4.75 -3.46
CA GLY A 157 -11.30 -5.86 -2.51
C GLY A 157 -10.44 -5.56 -1.27
N ALA A 158 -9.62 -6.53 -0.86
CA ALA A 158 -8.76 -6.39 0.31
C ALA A 158 -7.68 -5.32 0.08
N ALA A 159 -7.62 -4.37 1.02
CA ALA A 159 -6.79 -3.19 0.87
C ALA A 159 -5.29 -3.47 0.82
N ASP A 160 -4.62 -2.99 -0.23
CA ASP A 160 -3.17 -2.99 -0.31
C ASP A 160 -2.55 -1.97 0.67
N ILE A 161 -1.24 -2.03 0.85
CA ILE A 161 -0.54 -1.17 1.81
C ILE A 161 -0.59 0.29 1.35
N ALA A 162 -0.37 0.57 0.07
CA ALA A 162 -0.35 1.93 -0.45
C ALA A 162 -1.72 2.59 -0.31
N THR A 163 -2.80 1.90 -0.69
CA THR A 163 -4.16 2.43 -0.54
C THR A 163 -4.50 2.76 0.93
N ARG A 164 -4.10 1.90 1.88
CA ARG A 164 -4.35 2.17 3.32
C ARG A 164 -3.53 3.33 3.85
N MET A 165 -2.26 3.44 3.43
CA MET A 165 -1.41 4.56 3.82
C MET A 165 -1.93 5.89 3.25
N PHE A 166 -2.37 5.89 2.00
CA PHE A 166 -3.01 7.04 1.39
C PHE A 166 -4.27 7.44 2.17
N LEU A 167 -5.16 6.48 2.45
CA LEU A 167 -6.38 6.70 3.24
C LEU A 167 -6.08 7.30 4.63
N LYS A 168 -5.07 6.75 5.33
CA LYS A 168 -4.64 7.27 6.63
C LYS A 168 -4.10 8.70 6.52
N ARG A 169 -3.33 8.98 5.47
CA ARG A 169 -2.75 10.31 5.22
C ARG A 169 -3.84 11.34 4.97
N ILE A 170 -4.77 11.08 4.05
CA ILE A 170 -5.89 12.00 3.76
C ILE A 170 -6.79 12.19 4.98
N SER A 171 -7.09 11.12 5.74
CA SER A 171 -7.92 11.22 6.94
C SER A 171 -7.26 12.05 8.04
N LYS A 172 -5.94 11.92 8.23
CA LYS A 172 -5.19 12.67 9.25
C LYS A 172 -4.96 14.13 8.84
N GLU A 173 -4.55 14.38 7.60
CA GLU A 173 -4.25 15.74 7.11
C GLU A 173 -5.52 16.58 6.99
N LEU A 174 -6.61 16.00 6.46
CA LEU A 174 -7.89 16.69 6.29
C LEU A 174 -8.81 16.57 7.52
N SER A 175 -8.43 15.76 8.53
CA SER A 175 -9.24 15.48 9.72
C SER A 175 -10.66 15.00 9.39
N LEU A 176 -10.80 14.19 8.34
CA LEU A 176 -12.10 13.73 7.83
C LEU A 176 -12.50 12.37 8.41
N PRO A 177 -13.79 12.18 8.74
CA PRO A 177 -14.32 10.88 9.13
C PRO A 177 -14.30 9.91 7.95
N VAL A 178 -13.94 8.66 8.24
CA VAL A 178 -13.87 7.57 7.26
C VAL A 178 -15.03 6.61 7.48
N PHE A 179 -15.85 6.44 6.44
CA PHE A 179 -16.92 5.46 6.35
C PHE A 179 -16.55 4.35 5.37
N SER A 180 -16.99 3.12 5.63
CA SER A 180 -16.77 1.99 4.72
C SER A 180 -18.08 1.34 4.30
N LEU A 181 -18.22 1.08 3.01
CA LEU A 181 -19.33 0.36 2.40
C LEU A 181 -18.79 -0.99 1.91
N VAL A 182 -19.16 -2.04 2.65
CA VAL A 182 -18.74 -3.43 2.45
C VAL A 182 -19.96 -4.33 2.32
N ASP A 183 -19.81 -5.50 1.71
CA ASP A 183 -20.89 -6.49 1.68
C ASP A 183 -21.25 -6.97 3.10
N SER A 184 -22.52 -7.28 3.34
CA SER A 184 -23.02 -7.76 4.64
C SER A 184 -22.72 -9.26 4.85
N ASP A 185 -21.45 -9.62 4.72
CA ASP A 185 -20.96 -10.98 4.93
C ASP A 185 -19.69 -10.99 5.83
N PRO A 186 -19.27 -12.16 6.34
CA PRO A 186 -18.07 -12.26 7.18
C PRO A 186 -16.79 -11.74 6.51
N TYR A 187 -16.72 -11.76 5.18
CA TYR A 187 -15.57 -11.28 4.42
C TYR A 187 -15.55 -9.75 4.32
N GLY A 188 -16.70 -9.11 4.11
CA GLY A 188 -16.85 -7.65 4.18
C GLY A 188 -16.46 -7.11 5.57
N HIS A 189 -16.89 -7.78 6.63
CA HIS A 189 -16.44 -7.45 7.99
C HIS A 189 -14.92 -7.63 8.19
N TYR A 190 -14.32 -8.66 7.58
CA TYR A 190 -12.88 -8.85 7.59
C TYR A 190 -12.15 -7.69 6.89
N ILE A 191 -12.63 -7.25 5.72
CA ILE A 191 -12.07 -6.10 4.99
C ILE A 191 -12.15 -4.83 5.84
N HIS A 192 -13.30 -4.55 6.44
CA HIS A 192 -13.46 -3.42 7.35
C HIS A 192 -12.44 -3.50 8.51
N SER A 193 -12.27 -4.68 9.12
CA SER A 193 -11.27 -4.88 10.17
C SER A 193 -9.83 -4.66 9.68
N VAL A 194 -9.52 -4.93 8.42
CA VAL A 194 -8.17 -4.70 7.86
C VAL A 194 -7.88 -3.20 7.70
N TYR A 195 -8.87 -2.40 7.29
CA TYR A 195 -8.74 -0.94 7.27
C TYR A 195 -8.60 -0.36 8.67
N LEU A 196 -9.36 -0.90 9.64
CA LEU A 196 -9.38 -0.39 11.01
C LEU A 196 -8.14 -0.81 11.81
N ARG A 197 -7.77 -2.09 11.76
CA ARG A 197 -6.79 -2.71 12.67
C ARG A 197 -5.50 -3.19 11.98
N GLY A 198 -5.45 -3.13 10.65
CA GLY A 198 -4.43 -3.82 9.87
C GLY A 198 -4.68 -5.34 9.77
N SER A 199 -3.95 -6.02 8.89
CA SER A 199 -4.06 -7.47 8.72
C SER A 199 -3.19 -8.23 9.72
N LYS A 200 -3.65 -9.40 10.19
CA LYS A 200 -2.89 -10.30 11.09
C LYS A 200 -1.53 -10.71 10.54
N ARG A 201 -1.35 -10.77 9.21
CA ARG A 201 -0.06 -11.09 8.55
C ARG A 201 0.93 -9.92 8.55
N LEU A 202 0.49 -8.71 8.88
CA LEU A 202 1.26 -7.46 8.85
C LEU A 202 1.36 -6.84 10.26
N SER A 203 1.41 -7.68 11.31
CA SER A 203 1.43 -7.24 12.71
C SER A 203 2.56 -6.26 13.04
N TYR A 204 3.71 -6.38 12.37
CA TYR A 204 4.84 -5.45 12.49
C TYR A 204 4.56 -4.06 11.88
N GLU A 205 3.70 -3.96 10.88
CA GLU A 205 3.37 -2.71 10.18
C GLU A 205 2.10 -2.02 10.73
N SER A 206 1.40 -2.67 11.67
CA SER A 206 0.16 -2.16 12.26
C SER A 206 0.28 -0.70 12.75
N PRO A 207 1.31 -0.28 13.51
CA PRO A 207 1.41 1.12 13.98
C PRO A 207 1.41 2.16 12.84
N PHE A 208 1.97 1.79 11.68
CA PHE A 208 2.19 2.71 10.56
C PHE A 208 0.96 2.84 9.66
N VAL A 209 0.09 1.82 9.61
CA VAL A 209 -1.05 1.75 8.66
C VAL A 209 -2.42 1.95 9.33
N LEU A 210 -2.50 1.94 10.67
CA LEU A 210 -3.75 2.11 11.42
C LEU A 210 -4.38 3.51 11.26
N ILE A 211 -5.68 3.54 11.00
CA ILE A 211 -6.53 4.71 11.16
C ILE A 211 -7.08 4.67 12.59
N ARG A 212 -6.63 5.58 13.45
CA ARG A 212 -7.22 5.76 14.78
C ARG A 212 -8.24 6.89 14.68
N TYR A 213 -9.47 6.61 15.07
CA TYR A 213 -10.49 7.62 15.38
C TYR A 213 -10.07 8.46 16.57
#